data_AF-A0A973ZER8-F1
#
_entry.id   AF-A0A973ZER8-F1
#
_cell.length_a   1.000
_cell.length_b   1.000
_cell.length_c   1.000
_cell.angle_alpha   90.00
_cell.angle_beta   90.00
_cell.angle_gamma   90.00
#
_symmetry.space_group_name_H-M   'P 1'
#
loop_
_entity.id
_entity.type
_entity.pdbx_description
1 polymer ?
#
loop_
_entity_poly.entity_id
_entity_poly.type
_entity_poly.pdbx_seq_one_letter_code
_entity_poly.pdbx_strand_id
1 'polypeptide(L)' 'MADGPAFSDFTPAEKRRVVALTARMALPRANLTRLQRQVEAIEQQAERRKKKGK' A
#
# COMPACT_ATOMS: atom_id res chain seq x y z
N MET A 1 10.78 11.90 0.97
CA MET A 1 9.79 11.03 0.29
C MET A 1 10.55 10.33 -0.82
N ALA A 2 10.95 9.09 -0.59
CA ALA A 2 11.52 8.26 -1.65
C ALA A 2 10.38 7.89 -2.60
N ASP A 3 10.63 7.88 -3.91
CA ASP A 3 9.71 7.39 -4.92
C ASP A 3 9.21 5.99 -4.55
N GLY A 4 8.04 5.93 -3.90
CA GLY A 4 7.40 4.68 -3.51
C GLY A 4 7.11 3.83 -4.75
N PRO A 5 6.82 2.53 -4.56
CA PRO A 5 6.50 1.64 -5.67
C PRO A 5 5.33 2.24 -6.48
N ALA A 6 5.48 2.26 -7.80
CA ALA A 6 4.42 2.79 -8.66
C ALA A 6 3.19 1.89 -8.54
N PHE A 7 1.98 2.42 -8.76
CA PHE A 7 0.76 1.60 -8.70
C PHE A 7 0.84 0.37 -9.63
N SER A 8 1.60 0.46 -10.72
CA SER A 8 1.90 -0.66 -11.63
C SER A 8 2.74 -1.79 -11.01
N ASP A 9 3.59 -1.52 -10.02
CA ASP A 9 4.45 -2.51 -9.34
C ASP A 9 3.67 -3.42 -8.36
N PHE A 10 2.41 -3.07 -8.06
CA PHE A 10 1.55 -3.87 -7.19
C PHE A 10 0.82 -4.98 -7.96
N THR A 11 0.63 -6.11 -7.31
CA THR A 11 -0.23 -7.18 -7.80
C THR A 11 -1.70 -6.75 -7.80
N PRO A 12 -2.58 -7.40 -8.59
CA PRO A 12 -4.01 -7.10 -8.59
C PRO A 12 -4.66 -7.19 -7.19
N ALA A 13 -4.20 -8.12 -6.36
CA ALA A 13 -4.71 -8.28 -4.99
C ALA A 13 -4.29 -7.12 -4.07
N GLU A 14 -3.06 -6.62 -4.23
CA GLU A 14 -2.57 -5.50 -3.42
C GLU A 14 -3.16 -4.17 -3.85
N LYS A 15 -3.35 -3.95 -5.15
CA LYS A 15 -4.11 -2.80 -5.66
C LYS A 15 -5.48 -2.71 -4.98
N ARG A 16 -6.21 -3.82 -4.92
CA ARG A 16 -7.51 -3.88 -4.23
C ARG A 16 -7.38 -3.58 -2.74
N ARG A 17 -6.34 -4.10 -2.06
CA ARG A 17 -6.10 -3.83 -0.63
C ARG A 17 -5.77 -2.37 -0.37
N VAL A 18 -4.87 -1.76 -1.14
CA VAL A 18 -4.51 -0.33 -1.00
C VAL A 18 -5.75 0.54 -1.22
N VAL A 19 -6.52 0.30 -2.29
CA VAL A 19 -7.76 1.03 -2.55
C VAL A 19 -8.76 0.88 -1.40
N ALA A 20 -8.96 -0.34 -0.89
CA ALA A 20 -9.85 -0.58 0.25
C ALA A 20 -9.37 0.11 1.54
N LEU A 21 -8.06 0.11 1.80
CA LEU A 21 -7.47 0.77 2.97
C LEU A 21 -7.59 2.30 2.88
N THR A 22 -7.32 2.86 1.70
CA THR A 22 -7.50 4.29 1.43
C THR A 22 -8.97 4.71 1.56
N ALA A 23 -9.90 3.90 1.05
CA ALA A 23 -11.33 4.13 1.25
C ALA A 23 -11.72 4.08 2.74
N ARG A 24 -11.13 3.18 3.53
CA ARG A 24 -11.35 3.13 4.99
C ARG A 24 -10.77 4.34 5.70
N MET A 25 -9.70 4.97 5.19
CA MET A 25 -9.15 6.20 5.77
C MET A 25 -10.10 7.39 5.64
N ALA A 26 -10.99 7.39 4.64
CA ALA A 26 -12.01 8.43 4.49
C ALA A 26 -13.16 8.32 5.51
N LEU A 27 -13.21 7.24 6.32
CA LEU A 27 -14.25 7.08 7.35
C LEU A 27 -13.90 7.91 8.61
N PRO A 28 -14.88 8.59 9.23
CA PRO A 28 -14.63 9.53 10.34
C PRO A 28 -14.13 8.87 11.64
N ARG A 29 -14.29 7.56 11.80
CA ARG A 29 -13.79 6.78 12.94
C ARG A 29 -12.57 5.91 12.59
N ALA A 30 -11.97 6.14 11.43
CA ALA A 30 -10.83 5.36 10.98
C ALA A 30 -9.59 5.67 11.83
N ASN A 31 -8.91 4.62 12.28
CA ASN A 31 -7.57 4.78 12.85
C ASN A 31 -6.57 4.96 11.70
N LEU A 32 -6.34 6.23 11.32
CA LEU A 32 -5.48 6.61 10.21
C LEU A 32 -4.07 6.01 10.35
N THR A 33 -3.48 6.05 11.55
CA THR A 33 -2.14 5.50 11.81
C THR A 33 -2.08 4.00 11.50
N ARG A 34 -3.10 3.24 11.93
CA ARG A 34 -3.15 1.81 11.66
C ARG A 34 -3.31 1.52 10.16
N LEU A 35 -4.16 2.27 9.47
CA LEU A 35 -4.40 2.10 8.04
C LEU A 35 -3.20 2.52 7.19
N GLN A 36 -2.53 3.60 7.55
CA GLN A 36 -1.29 4.04 6.92
C GLN A 36 -0.18 2.99 7.06
N ARG A 37 0.03 2.44 8.26
CA ARG A 37 1.00 1.34 8.48
C ARG A 37 0.69 0.11 7.62
N GLN A 38 -0.59 -0.17 7.36
CA GLN A 38 -0.98 -1.29 6.50
C GLN A 38 -0.69 -1.01 5.03
N VAL A 39 -0.93 0.22 4.56
CA VAL A 39 -0.55 0.63 3.19
C VAL A 39 0.97 0.58 3.02
N GLU A 40 1.72 1.14 3.98
CA GLU A 40 3.18 1.16 3.98
C GLU A 40 3.78 -0.27 3.97
N ALA A 41 3.18 -1.22 4.70
CA ALA A 41 3.60 -2.61 4.65
C ALA A 41 3.42 -3.24 3.25
N ILE A 42 2.33 -2.89 2.55
CA ILE A 42 2.07 -3.37 1.18
C ILE A 42 3.06 -2.72 0.20
N GLU A 43 3.34 -1.42 0.36
CA GLU A 43 4.37 -0.71 -0.41
C GLU A 43 5.75 -1.35 -0.23
N GLN A 44 6.18 -1.60 1.01
CA GLN A 44 7.44 -2.30 1.27
C GLN A 44 7.49 -3.70 0.67
N GLN A 45 6.37 -4.44 0.66
CA GLN A 45 6.29 -5.75 0.00
C GLN A 45 6.45 -5.63 -1.52
N ALA A 46 5.83 -4.62 -2.14
CA ALA A 46 5.98 -4.34 -3.57
C ALA A 46 7.43 -3.95 -3.92
N GLU A 47 8.06 -3.07 -3.14
CA GLU A 47 9.47 -2.73 -3.31
C GLU A 47 10.39 -3.95 -3.19
N ARG A 48 10.17 -4.79 -2.18
CA ARG A 48 10.95 -6.02 -1.98
C ARG A 48 10.83 -6.97 -3.17
N ARG A 49 9.63 -7.11 -3.75
CA ARG A 49 9.44 -7.93 -4.96
C ARG A 49 10.13 -7.32 -6.17
N LYS A 50 10.02 -6.01 -6.37
CA LYS A 50 10.72 -5.30 -7.45
C LYS A 50 12.24 -5.50 -7.35
N LYS A 51 12.79 -5.41 -6.15
CA LYS A 51 14.22 -5.65 -5.88
C LYS A 51 14.64 -7.11 -6.04
N LYS A 52 13.75 -8.09 -5.77
CA LYS A 52 14.04 -9.53 -5.85
C LYS A 52 13.78 -10.14 -7.24
N GLY A 53 12.93 -9.52 -8.05
CA GLY A 53 12.66 -9.92 -9.43
C GLY A 53 13.62 -9.31 -10.47
N LYS A 54 14.65 -8.60 -10.01
CA LYS A 54 15.79 -8.12 -10.81
C LYS A 54 17.01 -8.94 -10.46
#